data_AF-A0A3D0HB85-F1
#
_entry.id   AF-A0A3D0HB85-F1
#
_cell.length_a   1.000
_cell.length_b   1.000
_cell.length_c   1.000
_cell.angle_alpha   90.00
_cell.angle_beta   90.00
_cell.angle_gamma   90.00
#
_symmetry.space_group_name_H-M   'P 1'
#
loop_
_entity.id
_entity.type
_entity.pdbx_description
1 polymer ?
#
loop_
_entity_poly.entity_id
_entity_poly.type
_entity_poly.pdbx_seq_one_letter_code
_entity_poly.pdbx_strand_id
1 'polypeptide(L)'
;MAYKHWFVSRQKRQLTSILLALIAYSDVCVGQKWNPALQLRLEDALGERQITAHGSLRARKENAGGGGTRTLFKQMKDLGLVFLEDDTKKCRLTLIGEELVKGNVTFVDAMRLQLSRYQYPSAAVWSGTGSVDHSFKVHPFQFLFRLLRDDRLQNTLTMEEMSGIVIHHATDDSQGTLENVIGLILAFRNGGCGGFVPDTPTKTYHDIANTFFNYISLTQFTDRGQQTLHIRHGKEKDVEAFLGANTEFISNPQLTENYQRRFGRGFASRDLRNFNKDQLPSQKELDEARIRREYVLLALTTPITGITPDIVSAICSKTGIAEQTVERFLLSQYPHGNIDDFFVSYREFANMGRAFAREFEKATCEMFRKIFKMRAEHVGPIGNTPDVLILSESENFCGIIDNKAYHKGYSISGDHKRVMEDVYIPNYQAYGSTKLPLAFFAYIAGSFKKTVNSQLQEITRDTGISGSAMPVDVFINFAQDYANGSCTHRTIKDLFSLNREISLSDLP
;
A
#
# COMPACT_ATOMS: atom_id res chain seq x y z
N MET A 1 -0.78 -25.13 20.72
CA MET A 1 -1.60 -24.27 21.61
C MET A 1 -2.01 -23.05 20.81
N ALA A 2 -3.24 -22.57 20.94
CA ALA A 2 -3.70 -21.39 20.21
C ALA A 2 -3.01 -20.11 20.70
N TYR A 3 -2.81 -19.14 19.81
CA TYR A 3 -2.26 -17.84 20.17
C TYR A 3 -3.24 -17.06 21.05
N LYS A 4 -2.75 -16.56 22.18
CA LYS A 4 -3.48 -15.69 23.12
C LYS A 4 -3.31 -14.20 22.76
N HIS A 5 -3.17 -13.91 21.47
CA HIS A 5 -3.07 -12.56 20.94
C HIS A 5 -3.50 -12.55 19.46
N TRP A 6 -3.81 -11.37 18.94
CA TRP A 6 -4.08 -11.19 17.52
C TRP A 6 -2.81 -11.31 16.68
N PHE A 7 -2.96 -11.75 15.43
CA PHE A 7 -1.98 -11.53 14.37
C PHE A 7 -2.65 -11.66 13.00
N VAL A 8 -2.23 -10.86 12.04
CA VAL A 8 -2.63 -11.03 10.64
C VAL A 8 -1.58 -11.83 9.87
N SER A 9 -2.02 -12.61 8.87
CA SER A 9 -1.09 -13.33 7.98
C SER A 9 -0.22 -12.33 7.21
N ARG A 10 1.10 -12.59 7.14
CA ARG A 10 2.08 -11.56 6.74
C ARG A 10 3.19 -12.03 5.80
N GLN A 11 2.86 -12.84 4.79
CA GLN A 11 3.90 -13.33 3.86
C GLN A 11 4.56 -12.20 3.06
N LYS A 12 3.73 -11.27 2.60
CA LYS A 12 4.20 -10.04 1.97
C LYS A 12 3.86 -8.87 2.87
N ARG A 13 4.91 -8.14 3.24
CA ARG A 13 4.80 -6.83 3.92
C ARG A 13 4.36 -5.74 2.95
N GLN A 14 4.63 -5.95 1.65
CA GLN A 14 4.20 -5.11 0.52
C GLN A 14 2.80 -5.54 0.12
N LEU A 15 1.84 -4.67 0.30
CA LEU A 15 0.43 -4.96 0.14
C LEU A 15 0.01 -4.79 -1.32
N THR A 16 0.72 -3.96 -2.10
CA THR A 16 0.56 -3.86 -3.56
C THR A 16 0.89 -5.18 -4.26
N SER A 17 1.82 -5.95 -3.70
CA SER A 17 2.14 -7.29 -4.18
C SER A 17 1.00 -8.30 -4.01
N ILE A 18 0.02 -8.03 -3.13
CA ILE A 18 -1.16 -8.88 -2.94
C ILE A 18 -2.07 -8.80 -4.15
N LEU A 19 -2.30 -7.61 -4.71
CA LEU A 19 -3.08 -7.46 -5.93
C LEU A 19 -2.42 -8.20 -7.09
N LEU A 20 -1.11 -8.04 -7.25
CA LEU A 20 -0.32 -8.74 -8.26
C LEU A 20 -0.39 -10.27 -8.09
N ALA A 21 -0.31 -10.74 -6.84
CA ALA A 21 -0.43 -12.15 -6.50
C ALA A 21 -1.84 -12.69 -6.73
N LEU A 22 -2.88 -11.89 -6.48
CA LEU A 22 -4.27 -12.24 -6.74
C LEU A 22 -4.52 -12.41 -8.24
N ILE A 23 -3.96 -11.53 -9.07
CA ILE A 23 -4.00 -11.66 -10.52
C ILE A 23 -3.26 -12.94 -10.94
N ALA A 24 -2.09 -13.23 -10.37
CA ALA A 24 -1.34 -14.46 -10.70
C ALA A 24 -2.11 -15.72 -10.31
N TYR A 25 -2.78 -15.68 -9.16
CA TYR A 25 -3.66 -16.72 -8.70
C TYR A 25 -4.88 -16.88 -9.62
N SER A 26 -5.47 -15.78 -10.09
CA SER A 26 -6.58 -15.80 -11.05
C SER A 26 -6.17 -16.53 -12.34
N ASP A 27 -5.01 -16.17 -12.90
CA ASP A 27 -4.52 -16.70 -14.17
C ASP A 27 -4.15 -18.19 -14.08
N VAL A 28 -3.51 -18.59 -12.98
CA VAL A 28 -2.87 -19.90 -12.87
C VAL A 28 -3.75 -20.92 -12.17
N CYS A 29 -4.50 -20.50 -11.16
CA CYS A 29 -5.10 -21.40 -10.18
C CYS A 29 -6.61 -21.54 -10.32
N VAL A 30 -7.34 -20.48 -10.63
CA VAL A 30 -8.82 -20.49 -10.59
C VAL A 30 -9.38 -21.62 -11.47
N GLY A 31 -10.33 -22.37 -10.91
CA GLY A 31 -10.94 -23.54 -11.54
C GLY A 31 -10.13 -24.84 -11.43
N GLN A 32 -8.86 -24.79 -11.03
CA GLN A 32 -8.01 -25.96 -10.85
C GLN A 32 -7.99 -26.44 -9.39
N LYS A 33 -7.78 -27.74 -9.18
CA LYS A 33 -7.65 -28.33 -7.84
C LYS A 33 -6.33 -27.92 -7.19
N TRP A 34 -6.39 -27.33 -6.00
CA TRP A 34 -5.19 -26.95 -5.24
C TRP A 34 -4.35 -28.17 -4.86
N ASN A 35 -3.15 -28.26 -5.42
CA ASN A 35 -2.23 -29.38 -5.23
C ASN A 35 -0.76 -28.91 -5.37
N PRO A 36 0.24 -29.74 -5.01
CA PRO A 36 1.65 -29.33 -5.06
C PRO A 36 2.14 -28.87 -6.45
N ALA A 37 1.69 -29.50 -7.54
CA ALA A 37 2.09 -29.10 -8.89
C ALA A 37 1.53 -27.72 -9.27
N LEU A 38 0.29 -27.42 -8.86
CA LEU A 38 -0.31 -26.11 -9.06
C LEU A 38 0.39 -25.03 -8.24
N GLN A 39 0.83 -25.35 -7.03
CA GLN A 39 1.61 -24.43 -6.19
C GLN A 39 2.94 -24.04 -6.85
N LEU A 40 3.63 -24.98 -7.49
CA LEU A 40 4.87 -24.70 -8.23
C LEU A 40 4.62 -23.80 -9.44
N ARG A 41 3.54 -24.04 -10.20
CA ARG A 41 3.15 -23.15 -11.32
C ARG A 41 2.84 -21.74 -10.84
N LEU A 42 2.12 -21.60 -9.73
CA LEU A 42 1.84 -20.29 -9.15
C LEU A 42 3.14 -19.61 -8.70
N GLU A 43 4.04 -20.35 -8.05
CA GLU A 43 5.36 -19.85 -7.66
C GLU A 43 6.18 -19.35 -8.86
N ASP A 44 6.09 -20.03 -10.01
CA ASP A 44 6.72 -19.58 -11.24
C ASP A 44 6.15 -18.26 -11.75
N ALA A 45 4.82 -18.15 -11.84
CA ALA A 45 4.16 -16.91 -12.24
C ALA A 45 4.44 -15.75 -11.28
N LEU A 46 4.56 -16.02 -9.98
CA LEU A 46 4.95 -15.00 -8.99
C LEU A 46 6.43 -14.59 -9.14
N GLY A 47 7.31 -15.52 -9.53
CA GLY A 47 8.72 -15.26 -9.82
C GLY A 47 8.93 -14.40 -11.05
N GLU A 48 8.24 -14.71 -12.15
CA GLU A 48 8.24 -13.91 -13.39
C GLU A 48 7.80 -12.46 -13.15
N ARG A 49 6.88 -12.27 -12.20
CA ARG A 49 6.37 -10.95 -11.79
C ARG A 49 7.21 -10.26 -10.72
N GLN A 50 8.35 -10.85 -10.34
CA GLN A 50 9.23 -10.33 -9.29
C GLN A 50 8.55 -10.15 -7.92
N ILE A 51 7.45 -10.88 -7.69
CA ILE A 51 6.68 -10.81 -6.43
C ILE A 51 7.36 -11.67 -5.36
N THR A 52 7.76 -12.90 -5.70
CA THR A 52 8.49 -13.82 -4.80
C THR A 52 9.65 -14.47 -5.55
N ALA A 53 10.81 -14.61 -4.89
CA ALA A 53 11.86 -15.48 -5.40
C ALA A 53 11.41 -16.96 -5.36
N HIS A 54 11.91 -17.76 -6.29
CA HIS A 54 11.70 -19.21 -6.28
C HIS A 54 12.33 -19.86 -5.04
N GLY A 55 11.72 -20.93 -4.58
CA GLY A 55 12.30 -21.87 -3.62
C GLY A 55 13.56 -22.53 -4.19
N SER A 56 14.39 -23.07 -3.29
CA SER A 56 15.64 -23.71 -3.69
C SER A 56 15.41 -24.88 -4.65
N LEU A 57 16.38 -25.15 -5.53
CA LEU A 57 16.33 -26.26 -6.49
C LEU A 57 16.03 -27.61 -5.80
N ARG A 58 16.52 -27.81 -4.57
CA ARG A 58 16.26 -29.01 -3.77
C ARG A 58 14.79 -29.12 -3.36
N ALA A 59 14.20 -28.03 -2.86
CA ALA A 59 12.78 -27.99 -2.47
C ALA A 59 11.88 -28.28 -3.68
N ARG A 60 12.20 -27.67 -4.83
CA ARG A 60 11.49 -27.92 -6.11
C ARG A 60 11.58 -29.38 -6.58
N LYS A 61 12.74 -30.04 -6.46
CA LYS A 61 12.91 -31.47 -6.81
C LYS A 61 12.08 -32.42 -5.94
N GLU A 62 11.79 -32.04 -4.70
CA GLU A 62 10.99 -32.82 -3.76
C GLU A 62 9.48 -32.55 -3.89
N ASN A 63 9.03 -31.77 -4.90
CA ASN A 63 7.68 -31.21 -5.03
C ASN A 63 7.22 -30.42 -3.78
N ALA A 64 8.17 -30.05 -2.92
CA ALA A 64 7.99 -29.14 -1.83
C ALA A 64 8.26 -27.74 -2.38
N GLY A 65 7.27 -27.13 -3.05
CA GLY A 65 7.38 -25.73 -3.46
C GLY A 65 7.84 -24.82 -2.32
N GLY A 66 8.29 -23.62 -2.63
CA GLY A 66 8.73 -22.67 -1.62
C GLY A 66 7.66 -22.49 -0.53
N GLY A 67 8.06 -22.51 0.75
CA GLY A 67 7.13 -22.26 1.86
C GLY A 67 6.35 -20.95 1.71
N GLY A 68 6.90 -19.99 0.97
CA GLY A 68 6.30 -18.69 0.72
C GLY A 68 5.01 -18.68 -0.09
N THR A 69 4.84 -19.55 -1.09
CA THR A 69 3.61 -19.57 -1.91
C THR A 69 2.40 -20.00 -1.09
N ARG A 70 2.57 -20.98 -0.19
CA ARG A 70 1.51 -21.43 0.73
C ARG A 70 1.13 -20.34 1.73
N THR A 71 2.11 -19.61 2.28
CA THR A 71 1.83 -18.51 3.21
C THR A 71 1.18 -17.33 2.50
N LEU A 72 1.53 -17.05 1.24
CA LEU A 72 0.88 -16.01 0.43
C LEU A 72 -0.58 -16.37 0.12
N PHE A 73 -0.85 -17.63 -0.25
CA PHE A 73 -2.21 -18.12 -0.40
C PHE A 73 -3.01 -17.98 0.91
N LYS A 74 -2.40 -18.33 2.06
CA LYS A 74 -3.01 -18.11 3.38
C LYS A 74 -3.32 -16.63 3.60
N GLN A 75 -2.43 -15.71 3.24
CA GLN A 75 -2.64 -14.26 3.37
C GLN A 75 -3.80 -13.76 2.49
N MET A 76 -3.90 -14.19 1.23
CA MET A 76 -5.04 -13.85 0.36
C MET A 76 -6.37 -14.40 0.89
N LYS A 77 -6.34 -15.61 1.49
CA LYS A 77 -7.50 -16.20 2.17
C LYS A 77 -7.86 -15.44 3.45
N ASP A 78 -6.87 -15.00 4.21
CA ASP A 78 -7.04 -14.20 5.44
C ASP A 78 -7.67 -12.83 5.15
N LEU A 79 -7.40 -12.26 3.98
CA LEU A 79 -8.03 -11.04 3.48
C LEU A 79 -9.39 -11.27 2.80
N GLY A 80 -9.84 -12.53 2.68
CA GLY A 80 -11.13 -12.85 2.07
C GLY A 80 -11.17 -12.69 0.56
N LEU A 81 -10.04 -12.82 -0.13
CA LEU A 81 -9.93 -12.64 -1.58
C LEU A 81 -10.10 -13.95 -2.36
N VAL A 82 -9.72 -15.07 -1.73
CA VAL A 82 -9.70 -16.40 -2.36
C VAL A 82 -10.24 -17.46 -1.43
N PHE A 83 -10.73 -18.56 -1.99
CA PHE A 83 -11.11 -19.75 -1.23
C PHE A 83 -10.90 -21.03 -2.04
N LEU A 84 -10.99 -22.18 -1.36
CA LEU A 84 -11.08 -23.49 -1.99
C LEU A 84 -12.49 -24.00 -1.78
N GLU A 85 -13.08 -24.60 -2.82
CA GLU A 85 -14.31 -25.37 -2.67
C GLU A 85 -14.09 -26.50 -1.66
N ASP A 86 -15.02 -26.71 -0.73
CA ASP A 86 -14.88 -27.72 0.30
C ASP A 86 -14.89 -29.14 -0.29
N ASP A 87 -15.69 -29.39 -1.33
CA ASP A 87 -15.82 -30.73 -1.94
C ASP A 87 -14.69 -31.03 -2.95
N THR A 88 -14.45 -30.14 -3.89
CA THR A 88 -13.54 -30.40 -5.02
C THR A 88 -12.10 -29.96 -4.75
N LYS A 89 -11.91 -29.07 -3.76
CA LYS A 89 -10.67 -28.32 -3.52
C LYS A 89 -10.24 -27.46 -4.73
N LYS A 90 -11.16 -27.13 -5.64
CA LYS A 90 -10.91 -26.18 -6.73
C LYS A 90 -10.69 -24.78 -6.15
N CYS A 91 -9.70 -24.09 -6.70
CA CYS A 91 -9.36 -22.71 -6.39
C CYS A 91 -10.41 -21.74 -6.93
N ARG A 92 -10.88 -20.81 -6.10
CA ARG A 92 -11.86 -19.78 -6.45
C ARG A 92 -11.46 -18.40 -5.93
N LEU A 93 -11.98 -17.38 -6.60
CA LEU A 93 -12.02 -16.00 -6.11
C LEU A 93 -13.34 -15.78 -5.36
N THR A 94 -13.27 -15.06 -4.24
CA THR A 94 -14.48 -14.49 -3.63
C THR A 94 -15.07 -13.41 -4.55
N LEU A 95 -16.26 -12.90 -4.27
CA LEU A 95 -16.85 -11.84 -5.11
C LEU A 95 -15.96 -10.60 -5.13
N ILE A 96 -15.48 -10.13 -3.97
CA ILE A 96 -14.55 -8.99 -3.93
C ILE A 96 -13.22 -9.29 -4.64
N GLY A 97 -12.73 -10.54 -4.56
CA GLY A 97 -11.55 -10.97 -5.30
C GLY A 97 -11.76 -10.91 -6.82
N GLU A 98 -12.93 -11.31 -7.30
CA GLU A 98 -13.30 -11.15 -8.70
C GLU A 98 -13.43 -9.69 -9.10
N GLU A 99 -14.08 -8.85 -8.30
CA GLU A 99 -14.24 -7.43 -8.60
C GLU A 99 -12.89 -6.71 -8.65
N LEU A 100 -11.92 -7.10 -7.80
CA LEU A 100 -10.54 -6.61 -7.87
C LEU A 100 -9.82 -7.03 -9.15
N VAL A 101 -9.92 -8.30 -9.52
CA VAL A 101 -9.31 -8.81 -10.77
C VAL A 101 -10.00 -8.20 -12.00
N LYS A 102 -11.31 -7.95 -11.91
CA LYS A 102 -12.09 -7.23 -12.92
C LYS A 102 -11.77 -5.72 -12.90
N GLY A 103 -11.19 -5.22 -11.82
CA GLY A 103 -10.89 -3.82 -11.55
C GLY A 103 -12.14 -2.94 -11.36
N ASN A 104 -13.30 -3.54 -11.14
CA ASN A 104 -14.54 -2.82 -10.84
C ASN A 104 -14.46 -2.08 -9.49
N VAL A 105 -13.50 -2.47 -8.64
CA VAL A 105 -13.20 -1.86 -7.34
C VAL A 105 -11.70 -1.69 -7.25
N THR A 106 -11.23 -0.56 -6.70
CA THR A 106 -9.81 -0.33 -6.42
C THR A 106 -9.29 -1.27 -5.34
N PHE A 107 -7.98 -1.52 -5.28
CA PHE A 107 -7.43 -2.33 -4.20
C PHE A 107 -7.65 -1.67 -2.84
N VAL A 108 -7.51 -0.36 -2.76
CA VAL A 108 -7.77 0.42 -1.55
C VAL A 108 -9.21 0.28 -1.06
N ASP A 109 -10.21 0.42 -1.93
CA ASP A 109 -11.62 0.32 -1.54
C ASP A 109 -12.00 -1.09 -1.10
N ALA A 110 -11.49 -2.11 -1.80
CA ALA A 110 -11.66 -3.49 -1.36
C ALA A 110 -11.03 -3.72 0.01
N MET A 111 -9.84 -3.17 0.28
CA MET A 111 -9.18 -3.30 1.58
C MET A 111 -9.92 -2.53 2.67
N ARG A 112 -10.44 -1.32 2.42
CA ARG A 112 -11.34 -0.62 3.35
C ARG A 112 -12.51 -1.52 3.77
N LEU A 113 -13.15 -2.19 2.81
CA LEU A 113 -14.28 -3.09 3.07
C LEU A 113 -13.87 -4.40 3.78
N GLN A 114 -12.77 -5.01 3.38
CA GLN A 114 -12.32 -6.27 3.97
C GLN A 114 -11.77 -6.07 5.38
N LEU A 115 -11.05 -4.98 5.64
CA LEU A 115 -10.52 -4.65 6.96
C LEU A 115 -11.63 -4.25 7.94
N SER A 116 -12.68 -3.55 7.48
CA SER A 116 -13.83 -3.23 8.35
C SER A 116 -14.59 -4.48 8.81
N ARG A 117 -14.54 -5.55 8.01
CA ARG A 117 -15.16 -6.86 8.28
C ARG A 117 -14.23 -7.89 8.88
N TYR A 118 -12.95 -7.58 9.01
CA TYR A 118 -11.95 -8.53 9.49
C TYR A 118 -12.22 -8.82 10.97
N GLN A 119 -12.28 -10.10 11.34
CA GLN A 119 -12.69 -10.52 12.67
C GLN A 119 -11.84 -11.67 13.21
N TYR A 120 -11.86 -11.85 14.53
CA TYR A 120 -11.63 -13.12 15.19
C TYR A 120 -12.92 -13.57 15.90
N PRO A 121 -13.23 -14.88 15.90
CA PRO A 121 -12.54 -15.95 15.18
C PRO A 121 -12.72 -15.84 13.65
N SER A 122 -11.74 -16.32 12.89
CA SER A 122 -11.76 -16.33 11.41
C SER A 122 -11.44 -17.72 10.85
N ALA A 123 -11.92 -18.03 9.64
CA ALA A 123 -11.64 -19.32 9.00
C ALA A 123 -10.15 -19.53 8.67
N ALA A 124 -9.36 -18.45 8.55
CA ALA A 124 -7.95 -18.53 8.20
C ALA A 124 -7.06 -18.92 9.40
N VAL A 125 -7.53 -18.66 10.63
CA VAL A 125 -6.83 -18.98 11.88
C VAL A 125 -7.70 -19.80 12.85
N TRP A 126 -8.67 -20.55 12.33
CA TRP A 126 -9.57 -21.35 13.16
C TRP A 126 -8.87 -22.52 13.85
N SER A 127 -7.95 -23.21 13.15
CA SER A 127 -7.31 -24.44 13.63
C SER A 127 -5.85 -24.55 13.18
N GLY A 128 -5.13 -25.52 13.75
CA GLY A 128 -3.72 -25.79 13.45
C GLY A 128 -2.73 -24.99 14.31
N THR A 129 -1.44 -25.08 13.97
CA THR A 129 -0.35 -24.42 14.73
C THR A 129 -0.40 -22.90 14.69
N GLY A 130 -1.17 -22.33 13.76
CA GLY A 130 -1.40 -20.90 13.62
C GLY A 130 -2.81 -20.46 14.01
N SER A 131 -3.48 -21.17 14.93
CA SER A 131 -4.81 -20.78 15.37
C SER A 131 -4.77 -19.65 16.40
N VAL A 132 -5.74 -18.72 16.33
CA VAL A 132 -5.98 -17.74 17.39
C VAL A 132 -7.02 -18.31 18.35
N ASP A 133 -6.89 -18.00 19.64
CA ASP A 133 -7.84 -18.46 20.65
C ASP A 133 -9.27 -17.99 20.34
N HIS A 134 -10.25 -18.89 20.47
CA HIS A 134 -11.64 -18.60 20.11
C HIS A 134 -12.36 -17.71 21.14
N SER A 135 -11.71 -17.40 22.28
CA SER A 135 -12.20 -16.39 23.21
C SER A 135 -12.20 -14.98 22.61
N PHE A 136 -11.35 -14.72 21.60
CA PHE A 136 -11.36 -13.45 20.89
C PHE A 136 -12.59 -13.35 19.98
N LYS A 137 -13.41 -12.31 20.20
CA LYS A 137 -14.63 -11.98 19.46
C LYS A 137 -14.63 -10.51 19.09
N VAL A 138 -13.72 -10.14 18.20
CA VAL A 138 -13.35 -8.74 17.95
C VAL A 138 -13.12 -8.49 16.48
N HIS A 139 -13.42 -7.27 16.04
CA HIS A 139 -13.00 -6.72 14.75
C HIS A 139 -11.75 -5.84 14.96
N PRO A 140 -10.53 -6.37 14.76
CA PRO A 140 -9.30 -5.69 15.18
C PRO A 140 -9.15 -4.30 14.58
N PHE A 141 -9.44 -4.11 13.30
CA PHE A 141 -9.27 -2.80 12.64
C PHE A 141 -10.35 -1.80 13.06
N GLN A 142 -11.57 -2.25 13.34
CA GLN A 142 -12.61 -1.42 13.96
C GLN A 142 -12.17 -0.96 15.36
N PHE A 143 -11.64 -1.89 16.16
CA PHE A 143 -11.13 -1.60 17.50
C PHE A 143 -9.97 -0.59 17.47
N LEU A 144 -9.04 -0.73 16.52
CA LEU A 144 -7.94 0.22 16.33
C LEU A 144 -8.43 1.63 15.99
N PHE A 145 -9.40 1.76 15.07
CA PHE A 145 -9.96 3.08 14.76
C PHE A 145 -10.71 3.68 15.94
N ARG A 146 -11.41 2.88 16.76
CA ARG A 146 -12.03 3.36 18.02
C ARG A 146 -10.98 3.92 18.99
N LEU A 147 -9.84 3.24 19.16
CA LEU A 147 -8.73 3.76 19.97
C LEU A 147 -8.16 5.07 19.40
N LEU A 148 -7.96 5.15 18.08
CA LEU A 148 -7.44 6.35 17.42
C LEU A 148 -8.43 7.53 17.43
N ARG A 149 -9.73 7.27 17.63
CA ARG A 149 -10.75 8.31 17.80
C ARG A 149 -10.92 8.76 19.25
N ASP A 150 -10.33 8.06 20.21
CA ASP A 150 -10.41 8.43 21.63
C ASP A 150 -9.45 9.60 21.93
N ASP A 151 -10.03 10.72 22.37
CA ASP A 151 -9.33 11.97 22.66
C ASP A 151 -8.41 11.88 23.88
N ARG A 152 -8.72 11.00 24.84
CA ARG A 152 -7.84 10.72 26.00
C ARG A 152 -6.50 10.13 25.56
N LEU A 153 -6.49 9.43 24.43
CA LEU A 153 -5.27 8.91 23.81
C LEU A 153 -4.58 9.92 22.89
N GLN A 154 -5.04 11.17 22.85
CA GLN A 154 -4.51 12.22 21.96
C GLN A 154 -4.53 11.78 20.48
N ASN A 155 -5.55 10.99 20.11
CA ASN A 155 -5.75 10.44 18.77
C ASN A 155 -4.52 9.71 18.18
N THR A 156 -3.67 9.17 19.05
CA THR A 156 -2.39 8.56 18.68
C THR A 156 -2.25 7.20 19.36
N LEU A 157 -1.76 6.22 18.61
CA LEU A 157 -1.38 4.90 19.12
C LEU A 157 0.09 4.61 18.80
N THR A 158 0.86 4.12 19.77
CA THR A 158 2.27 3.77 19.57
C THR A 158 2.47 2.30 19.21
N MET A 159 3.59 1.98 18.59
CA MET A 159 4.00 0.60 18.31
C MET A 159 4.12 -0.26 19.57
N GLU A 160 4.62 0.33 20.67
CA GLU A 160 4.75 -0.37 21.95
C GLU A 160 3.38 -0.70 22.53
N GLU A 161 2.46 0.26 22.55
CA GLU A 161 1.07 0.07 22.99
C GLU A 161 0.37 -1.01 22.15
N MET A 162 0.54 -0.97 20.83
CA MET A 162 -0.01 -1.99 19.95
C MET A 162 0.57 -3.38 20.25
N SER A 163 1.89 -3.47 20.41
CA SER A 163 2.59 -4.75 20.60
C SER A 163 2.40 -5.39 21.96
N GLY A 164 2.39 -4.59 23.03
CA GLY A 164 2.39 -5.08 24.41
C GLY A 164 1.03 -5.00 25.11
N ILE A 165 0.06 -4.26 24.54
CA ILE A 165 -1.26 -4.07 25.17
C ILE A 165 -2.37 -4.50 24.22
N VAL A 166 -2.55 -3.81 23.09
CA VAL A 166 -3.77 -3.91 22.27
C VAL A 166 -4.01 -5.35 21.79
N ILE A 167 -3.02 -5.98 21.15
CA ILE A 167 -3.19 -7.34 20.58
C ILE A 167 -3.48 -8.43 21.63
N HIS A 168 -3.23 -8.15 22.90
CA HIS A 168 -3.39 -9.09 24.01
C HIS A 168 -4.72 -8.90 24.76
N HIS A 169 -5.12 -7.63 24.94
CA HIS A 169 -6.23 -7.28 25.85
C HIS A 169 -7.51 -6.85 25.15
N ALA A 170 -7.44 -6.49 23.87
CA ALA A 170 -8.65 -6.28 23.10
C ALA A 170 -9.27 -7.65 22.76
N THR A 171 -10.14 -8.15 23.62
CA THR A 171 -10.73 -9.49 23.48
C THR A 171 -12.01 -9.49 22.67
N ASP A 172 -12.77 -8.40 22.71
CA ASP A 172 -14.06 -8.25 22.05
C ASP A 172 -14.38 -6.80 21.70
N ASP A 173 -15.44 -6.58 20.93
CA ASP A 173 -15.88 -5.23 20.52
C ASP A 173 -16.63 -4.45 21.59
N SER A 174 -16.80 -4.97 22.82
CA SER A 174 -17.61 -4.27 23.83
C SER A 174 -16.98 -2.94 24.25
N GLN A 175 -17.82 -2.01 24.73
CA GLN A 175 -17.33 -0.76 25.31
C GLN A 175 -16.48 -1.02 26.56
N GLY A 176 -16.83 -2.03 27.37
CA GLY A 176 -16.05 -2.39 28.56
C GLY A 176 -14.61 -2.80 28.22
N THR A 177 -14.42 -3.61 27.18
CA THR A 177 -13.09 -3.98 26.69
C THR A 177 -12.33 -2.78 26.15
N LEU A 178 -13.00 -1.89 25.40
CA LEU A 178 -12.38 -0.64 24.93
C LEU A 178 -11.88 0.23 26.09
N GLU A 179 -12.73 0.49 27.09
CA GLU A 179 -12.37 1.29 28.28
C GLU A 179 -11.21 0.67 29.05
N ASN A 180 -11.20 -0.66 29.21
CA ASN A 180 -10.10 -1.36 29.86
C ASN A 180 -8.78 -1.19 29.10
N VAL A 181 -8.78 -1.36 27.77
CA VAL A 181 -7.57 -1.20 26.95
C VAL A 181 -7.07 0.25 26.99
N ILE A 182 -7.96 1.24 26.93
CA ILE A 182 -7.60 2.66 27.08
C ILE A 182 -6.98 2.92 28.45
N GLY A 183 -7.56 2.38 29.52
CA GLY A 183 -7.01 2.46 30.88
C GLY A 183 -5.60 1.89 30.98
N LEU A 184 -5.35 0.72 30.37
CA LEU A 184 -4.02 0.12 30.31
C LEU A 184 -3.01 0.98 29.55
N ILE A 185 -3.41 1.56 28.41
CA ILE A 185 -2.55 2.46 27.62
C ILE A 185 -2.22 3.72 28.45
N LEU A 186 -3.21 4.35 29.09
CA LEU A 186 -2.99 5.54 29.90
C LEU A 186 -2.10 5.24 31.12
N ALA A 187 -2.31 4.10 31.79
CA ALA A 187 -1.44 3.66 32.88
C ALA A 187 0.00 3.46 32.41
N PHE A 188 0.19 2.84 31.23
CA PHE A 188 1.51 2.65 30.62
C PHE A 188 2.19 3.98 30.28
N ARG A 189 1.47 4.93 29.67
CA ARG A 189 2.00 6.28 29.37
C ARG A 189 2.45 7.04 30.63
N ASN A 190 1.83 6.77 31.78
CA ASN A 190 2.18 7.36 33.07
C ASN A 190 3.29 6.60 33.82
N GLY A 191 4.00 5.68 33.15
CA GLY A 191 5.12 4.91 33.74
C GLY A 191 4.72 3.63 34.47
N GLY A 192 3.44 3.23 34.41
CA GLY A 192 2.98 1.93 34.89
C GLY A 192 3.35 0.80 33.93
N CYS A 193 3.40 -0.44 34.42
CA CYS A 193 3.61 -1.65 33.59
C CYS A 193 2.50 -2.69 33.75
N GLY A 194 1.43 -2.38 34.48
CA GLY A 194 0.29 -3.27 34.69
C GLY A 194 -0.34 -3.67 33.35
N GLY A 195 -0.38 -4.97 33.06
CA GLY A 195 -0.96 -5.52 31.82
C GLY A 195 -0.05 -5.44 30.59
N PHE A 196 1.09 -4.76 30.63
CA PHE A 196 2.02 -4.76 29.49
C PHE A 196 2.66 -6.14 29.32
N VAL A 197 2.57 -6.71 28.11
CA VAL A 197 3.19 -7.99 27.76
C VAL A 197 4.53 -7.71 27.06
N PRO A 198 5.68 -8.09 27.64
CA PRO A 198 6.97 -7.91 26.99
C PRO A 198 7.08 -8.69 25.69
N ASP A 199 7.80 -8.13 24.72
CA ASP A 199 8.04 -8.82 23.47
C ASP A 199 8.90 -10.08 23.68
N THR A 200 8.70 -11.03 22.77
CA THR A 200 9.58 -12.19 22.60
C THR A 200 11.00 -11.77 22.22
N PRO A 201 12.03 -12.60 22.49
CA PRO A 201 13.41 -12.32 22.07
C PRO A 201 13.56 -12.06 20.56
N THR A 202 12.69 -12.65 19.74
CA THR A 202 12.67 -12.51 18.27
C THR A 202 11.86 -11.30 17.78
N LYS A 203 11.39 -10.43 18.69
CA LYS A 203 10.56 -9.25 18.39
C LYS A 203 9.26 -9.54 17.63
N THR A 204 8.66 -10.69 17.93
CA THR A 204 7.45 -11.19 17.27
C THR A 204 6.27 -10.24 17.42
N TYR A 205 6.04 -9.66 18.60
CA TYR A 205 4.88 -8.80 18.84
C TYR A 205 5.04 -7.43 18.20
N HIS A 206 6.25 -6.87 18.23
CA HIS A 206 6.58 -5.66 17.47
C HIS A 206 6.36 -5.86 15.97
N ASP A 207 6.78 -7.00 15.42
CA ASP A 207 6.57 -7.36 14.02
C ASP A 207 5.07 -7.49 13.66
N ILE A 208 4.26 -8.03 14.57
CA ILE A 208 2.79 -8.11 14.42
C ILE A 208 2.18 -6.71 14.42
N ALA A 209 2.53 -5.89 15.41
CA ALA A 209 2.07 -4.50 15.52
C ALA A 209 2.39 -3.70 14.25
N ASN A 210 3.61 -3.84 13.72
CA ASN A 210 4.01 -3.14 12.51
C ASN A 210 3.18 -3.61 11.29
N THR A 211 2.83 -4.90 11.26
CA THR A 211 1.98 -5.44 10.20
C THR A 211 0.57 -4.87 10.27
N PHE A 212 -0.01 -4.76 11.46
CA PHE A 212 -1.30 -4.08 11.65
C PHE A 212 -1.24 -2.61 11.22
N PHE A 213 -0.17 -1.88 11.58
CA PHE A 213 0.03 -0.49 11.14
C PHE A 213 0.16 -0.39 9.61
N ASN A 214 0.79 -1.37 8.96
CA ASN A 214 0.83 -1.42 7.49
C ASN A 214 -0.57 -1.65 6.90
N TYR A 215 -1.32 -2.61 7.45
CA TYR A 215 -2.66 -2.95 6.95
C TYR A 215 -3.64 -1.80 7.14
N ILE A 216 -3.68 -1.17 8.30
CA ILE A 216 -4.57 -0.03 8.54
C ILE A 216 -4.18 1.18 7.68
N SER A 217 -2.90 1.35 7.35
CA SER A 217 -2.46 2.41 6.43
C SER A 217 -2.98 2.21 4.99
N LEU A 218 -3.42 1.00 4.61
CA LEU A 218 -4.05 0.77 3.30
C LEU A 218 -5.36 1.52 3.13
N THR A 219 -6.06 1.83 4.22
CA THR A 219 -7.30 2.59 4.12
C THR A 219 -7.04 4.04 3.66
N GLN A 220 -5.79 4.50 3.76
CA GLN A 220 -5.38 5.90 3.60
C GLN A 220 -6.06 6.87 4.58
N PHE A 221 -6.62 6.35 5.69
CA PHE A 221 -7.23 7.17 6.74
C PHE A 221 -6.25 7.54 7.85
N THR A 222 -5.03 6.99 7.82
CA THR A 222 -4.03 7.16 8.87
C THR A 222 -2.71 7.62 8.29
N ASP A 223 -1.99 8.43 9.05
CA ASP A 223 -0.61 8.81 8.80
C ASP A 223 0.31 8.17 9.86
N ARG A 224 1.57 7.93 9.47
CA ARG A 224 2.57 7.28 10.35
C ARG A 224 3.62 8.27 10.80
N GLY A 225 3.79 8.38 12.11
CA GLY A 225 4.94 9.05 12.71
C GLY A 225 6.07 8.09 13.02
N GLN A 226 7.08 8.55 13.77
CA GLN A 226 8.12 7.67 14.30
C GLN A 226 7.51 6.68 15.30
N GLN A 227 7.21 5.46 14.82
CA GLN A 227 6.59 4.39 15.62
C GLN A 227 5.21 4.75 16.19
N THR A 228 4.52 5.72 15.58
CA THR A 228 3.17 6.12 15.97
C THR A 228 2.23 6.08 14.78
N LEU A 229 0.95 5.94 15.08
CA LEU A 229 -0.16 5.96 14.13
C LEU A 229 -1.20 6.98 14.63
N HIS A 230 -1.68 7.82 13.74
CA HIS A 230 -2.75 8.78 14.00
C HIS A 230 -3.69 8.86 12.81
N ILE A 231 -4.90 9.37 13.02
CA ILE A 231 -5.83 9.63 11.93
C ILE A 231 -5.32 10.81 11.12
N ARG A 232 -5.35 10.65 9.79
CA ARG A 232 -5.00 11.72 8.86
C ARG A 232 -6.00 12.86 9.00
N HIS A 233 -5.48 14.08 9.07
CA HIS A 233 -6.31 15.28 9.12
C HIS A 233 -7.33 15.31 7.95
N GLY A 234 -8.60 15.56 8.27
CA GLY A 234 -9.68 15.60 7.28
C GLY A 234 -10.28 14.23 6.94
N LYS A 235 -9.73 13.12 7.46
CA LYS A 235 -10.24 11.75 7.27
C LYS A 235 -11.13 11.28 8.41
N GLU A 236 -11.47 12.14 9.37
CA GLU A 236 -12.30 11.78 10.52
C GLU A 236 -13.67 11.27 10.07
N LYS A 237 -14.32 11.91 9.09
CA LYS A 237 -15.61 11.46 8.56
C LYS A 237 -15.51 10.10 7.87
N ASP A 238 -14.43 9.85 7.14
CA ASP A 238 -14.20 8.55 6.48
C ASP A 238 -13.98 7.45 7.53
N VAL A 239 -13.30 7.76 8.64
CA VAL A 239 -13.16 6.87 9.80
C VAL A 239 -14.52 6.62 10.48
N GLU A 240 -15.34 7.65 10.70
CA GLU A 240 -16.67 7.46 11.27
C GLU A 240 -17.56 6.57 10.37
N ALA A 241 -17.46 6.73 9.04
CA ALA A 241 -18.15 5.86 8.09
C ALA A 241 -17.63 4.41 8.15
N PHE A 242 -16.33 4.22 8.33
CA PHE A 242 -15.72 2.90 8.53
C PHE A 242 -16.23 2.23 9.83
N LEU A 243 -16.31 3.00 10.93
CA LEU A 243 -16.81 2.55 12.23
C LEU A 243 -18.33 2.28 12.21
N GLY A 244 -19.08 3.11 11.49
CA GLY A 244 -20.54 3.02 11.37
C GLY A 244 -21.06 1.93 10.42
N ALA A 245 -20.17 1.22 9.71
CA ALA A 245 -20.55 0.02 8.98
C ALA A 245 -20.90 -1.08 10.00
N ASN A 246 -22.18 -1.26 10.34
CA ASN A 246 -22.67 -2.34 11.22
C ASN A 246 -22.09 -3.69 10.77
N THR A 247 -21.00 -4.09 11.41
CA THR A 247 -20.25 -5.27 11.02
C THR A 247 -20.71 -6.42 11.90
N GLU A 248 -21.61 -7.22 11.36
CA GLU A 248 -22.02 -8.46 12.01
C GLU A 248 -20.88 -9.48 11.95
N PHE A 249 -20.66 -10.19 13.06
CA PHE A 249 -19.81 -11.36 13.07
C PHE A 249 -20.32 -12.42 12.09
N ILE A 250 -19.42 -12.88 11.24
CA ILE A 250 -19.58 -14.05 10.39
C ILE A 250 -19.53 -15.27 11.30
N SER A 251 -20.65 -15.98 11.39
CA SER A 251 -20.79 -17.19 12.16
C SER A 251 -20.10 -18.39 11.49
N ASN A 252 -19.81 -19.41 12.30
CA ASN A 252 -19.26 -20.70 11.88
C ASN A 252 -17.95 -20.65 11.08
N PRO A 253 -16.85 -20.07 11.59
CA PRO A 253 -15.58 -19.99 10.85
C PRO A 253 -14.95 -21.35 10.51
N GLN A 254 -15.37 -22.44 11.17
CA GLN A 254 -14.99 -23.81 10.82
C GLN A 254 -15.51 -24.24 9.44
N LEU A 255 -16.61 -23.65 8.95
CA LEU A 255 -17.15 -23.90 7.61
C LEU A 255 -16.42 -22.99 6.62
N THR A 256 -15.21 -23.40 6.21
CA THR A 256 -14.25 -22.47 5.63
C THR A 256 -14.72 -21.86 4.30
N GLU A 257 -15.37 -22.62 3.42
CA GLU A 257 -15.93 -22.07 2.18
C GLU A 257 -17.03 -21.05 2.49
N ASN A 258 -18.02 -21.41 3.31
CA ASN A 258 -19.14 -20.55 3.67
C ASN A 258 -18.68 -19.24 4.32
N TYR A 259 -17.73 -19.32 5.25
CA TYR A 259 -17.13 -18.15 5.89
C TYR A 259 -16.47 -17.26 4.84
N GLN A 260 -15.63 -17.82 3.96
CA GLN A 260 -14.88 -17.04 2.99
C GLN A 260 -15.77 -16.38 1.94
N ARG A 261 -16.83 -17.06 1.50
CA ARG A 261 -17.83 -16.48 0.59
C ARG A 261 -18.61 -15.35 1.24
N ARG A 262 -18.95 -15.46 2.53
CA ARG A 262 -19.60 -14.37 3.29
C ARG A 262 -18.66 -13.20 3.56
N PHE A 263 -17.40 -13.48 3.91
CA PHE A 263 -16.39 -12.47 4.20
C PHE A 263 -16.02 -11.67 2.95
N GLY A 264 -15.71 -12.38 1.86
CA GLY A 264 -15.36 -11.80 0.56
C GLY A 264 -16.54 -11.49 -0.35
N ARG A 265 -17.75 -11.28 0.19
CA ARG A 265 -18.95 -10.97 -0.63
C ARG A 265 -18.89 -9.61 -1.32
N GLY A 266 -17.94 -8.75 -0.95
CA GLY A 266 -17.85 -7.38 -1.46
C GLY A 266 -19.10 -6.56 -1.11
N PHE A 267 -19.59 -5.81 -2.09
CA PHE A 267 -20.80 -4.99 -1.98
C PHE A 267 -22.10 -5.78 -2.16
N ALA A 268 -22.01 -7.05 -2.61
CA ALA A 268 -23.18 -7.89 -2.76
C ALA A 268 -23.76 -8.30 -1.40
N SER A 269 -25.09 -8.52 -1.36
CA SER A 269 -25.76 -9.00 -0.16
C SER A 269 -25.33 -10.43 0.19
N ARG A 270 -25.22 -11.32 -0.81
CA ARG A 270 -24.83 -12.73 -0.67
C ARG A 270 -24.10 -13.23 -1.93
N ASP A 271 -23.29 -14.25 -1.77
CA ASP A 271 -22.70 -15.01 -2.88
C ASP A 271 -23.59 -16.23 -3.21
N LEU A 272 -24.26 -16.19 -4.37
CA LEU A 272 -25.19 -17.22 -4.84
C LEU A 272 -24.62 -18.03 -6.02
N ARG A 273 -23.34 -17.84 -6.37
CA ARG A 273 -22.71 -18.53 -7.50
C ARG A 273 -22.75 -20.05 -7.29
N ASN A 274 -23.01 -20.78 -8.38
CA ASN A 274 -22.93 -22.24 -8.44
C ASN A 274 -21.86 -22.61 -9.47
N PHE A 275 -20.82 -23.31 -9.01
CA PHE A 275 -19.64 -23.63 -9.81
C PHE A 275 -19.72 -24.97 -10.55
N ASN A 276 -20.87 -25.65 -10.51
CA ASN A 276 -21.07 -26.95 -11.19
C ASN A 276 -21.23 -26.83 -12.71
N LYS A 277 -21.16 -25.62 -13.28
CA LYS A 277 -21.17 -25.38 -14.72
C LYS A 277 -19.77 -24.97 -15.16
N ASP A 278 -19.02 -25.92 -15.72
CA ASP A 278 -17.75 -25.62 -16.39
C ASP A 278 -18.07 -25.07 -17.79
N GLN A 279 -18.12 -23.73 -17.93
CA GLN A 279 -18.10 -23.06 -19.24
C GLN A 279 -16.67 -22.61 -19.55
N LEU A 280 -16.18 -22.95 -20.74
CA LEU A 280 -14.93 -22.43 -21.25
C LEU A 280 -15.07 -20.91 -21.50
N PRO A 281 -14.11 -20.08 -21.04
CA PRO A 281 -14.14 -18.65 -21.30
C PRO A 281 -13.99 -18.38 -22.80
N SER A 282 -14.77 -17.43 -23.30
CA SER A 282 -14.70 -16.91 -24.66
C SER A 282 -13.41 -16.13 -24.91
N GLN A 283 -13.01 -15.99 -26.18
CA GLN A 283 -11.84 -15.18 -26.56
C GLN A 283 -11.96 -13.73 -26.08
N LYS A 284 -13.18 -13.17 -26.10
CA LYS A 284 -13.46 -11.83 -25.58
C LYS A 284 -13.12 -11.74 -24.08
N GLU A 285 -13.54 -12.71 -23.28
CA GLU A 285 -13.25 -12.72 -21.84
C GLU A 285 -11.74 -12.85 -21.54
N LEU A 286 -11.02 -13.62 -22.36
CA LEU A 286 -9.56 -13.74 -22.28
C LEU A 286 -8.87 -12.42 -22.62
N ASP A 287 -9.28 -11.75 -23.70
CA ASP A 287 -8.71 -10.46 -24.12
C ASP A 287 -8.99 -9.37 -23.08
N GLU A 288 -10.23 -9.28 -22.58
CA GLU A 288 -10.57 -8.36 -21.50
C GLU A 288 -9.75 -8.64 -20.23
N ALA A 289 -9.53 -9.92 -19.86
CA ALA A 289 -8.67 -10.25 -18.72
C ALA A 289 -7.23 -9.77 -18.91
N ARG A 290 -6.69 -9.86 -20.13
CA ARG A 290 -5.35 -9.34 -20.46
C ARG A 290 -5.30 -7.81 -20.39
N ILE A 291 -6.33 -7.11 -20.89
CA ILE A 291 -6.44 -5.64 -20.79
C ILE A 291 -6.45 -5.22 -19.32
N ARG A 292 -7.32 -5.84 -18.50
CA ARG A 292 -7.44 -5.55 -17.07
C ARG A 292 -6.12 -5.74 -16.33
N ARG A 293 -5.41 -6.85 -16.62
CA ARG A 293 -4.10 -7.12 -16.04
C ARG A 293 -3.14 -5.96 -16.28
N GLU A 294 -2.94 -5.58 -17.54
CA GLU A 294 -1.99 -4.52 -17.88
C GLU A 294 -2.44 -3.16 -17.34
N TYR A 295 -3.74 -2.89 -17.28
CA TYR A 295 -4.28 -1.69 -16.65
C TYR A 295 -3.93 -1.61 -15.16
N VAL A 296 -4.19 -2.68 -14.40
CA VAL A 296 -3.87 -2.72 -12.96
C VAL A 296 -2.36 -2.60 -12.73
N LEU A 297 -1.53 -3.26 -13.52
CA LEU A 297 -0.07 -3.11 -13.45
C LEU A 297 0.38 -1.66 -13.68
N LEU A 298 -0.22 -1.00 -14.67
CA LEU A 298 0.08 0.39 -14.98
C LEU A 298 -0.36 1.32 -13.85
N ALA A 299 -1.54 1.10 -13.28
CA ALA A 299 -2.09 1.91 -12.18
C ALA A 299 -1.24 1.88 -10.89
N LEU A 300 -0.40 0.86 -10.70
CA LEU A 300 0.55 0.81 -9.56
C LEU A 300 1.76 1.74 -9.75
N THR A 301 2.06 2.17 -10.98
CA THR A 301 3.28 2.96 -11.29
C THR A 301 2.98 4.28 -11.98
N THR A 302 1.75 4.49 -12.43
CA THR A 302 1.30 5.71 -13.09
C THR A 302 -0.03 6.13 -12.48
N PRO A 303 -0.19 7.38 -12.03
CA PRO A 303 -1.48 7.86 -11.54
C PRO A 303 -2.44 8.02 -12.71
N ILE A 304 -3.51 7.21 -12.73
CA ILE A 304 -4.53 7.25 -13.79
C ILE A 304 -5.69 8.09 -13.29
N THR A 305 -5.76 9.35 -13.69
CA THR A 305 -6.86 10.28 -13.35
C THR A 305 -8.04 10.20 -14.35
N GLY A 306 -7.97 9.30 -15.32
CA GLY A 306 -8.90 9.14 -16.43
C GLY A 306 -8.27 8.35 -17.57
N ILE A 307 -9.07 7.91 -18.53
CA ILE A 307 -8.58 7.14 -19.69
C ILE A 307 -8.12 8.09 -20.79
N THR A 308 -6.81 8.09 -21.05
CA THR A 308 -6.16 8.94 -22.06
C THR A 308 -5.49 8.09 -23.16
N PRO A 309 -5.21 8.65 -24.35
CA PRO A 309 -4.61 7.90 -25.45
C PRO A 309 -3.28 7.21 -25.10
N ASP A 310 -2.47 7.82 -24.23
CA ASP A 310 -1.20 7.21 -23.80
C ASP A 310 -1.40 5.99 -22.89
N ILE A 311 -2.45 5.97 -22.06
CA ILE A 311 -2.82 4.80 -21.25
C ILE A 311 -3.29 3.65 -22.16
N VAL A 312 -4.14 3.97 -23.15
CA VAL A 312 -4.62 3.00 -24.14
C VAL A 312 -3.42 2.43 -24.91
N SER A 313 -2.53 3.27 -25.43
CA SER A 313 -1.35 2.87 -26.19
C SER A 313 -0.41 1.98 -25.37
N ALA A 314 -0.15 2.33 -24.10
CA ALA A 314 0.67 1.51 -23.20
C ALA A 314 0.11 0.09 -23.07
N ILE A 315 -1.20 -0.05 -22.87
CA ILE A 315 -1.86 -1.36 -22.73
C ILE A 315 -1.90 -2.11 -24.08
N CYS A 316 -2.16 -1.42 -25.18
CA CYS A 316 -2.10 -2.02 -26.53
C CYS A 316 -0.72 -2.62 -26.82
N SER A 317 0.35 -1.91 -26.48
CA SER A 317 1.73 -2.38 -26.71
C SER A 317 2.06 -3.65 -25.93
N LYS A 318 1.47 -3.85 -24.75
CA LYS A 318 1.69 -5.01 -23.87
C LYS A 318 0.80 -6.19 -24.21
N THR A 319 -0.42 -5.93 -24.67
CA THR A 319 -1.42 -6.96 -24.96
C THR A 319 -1.46 -7.37 -26.44
N GLY A 320 -1.02 -6.49 -27.36
CA GLY A 320 -1.24 -6.67 -28.79
C GLY A 320 -2.71 -6.60 -29.20
N ILE A 321 -3.61 -6.13 -28.32
CA ILE A 321 -5.04 -5.99 -28.61
C ILE A 321 -5.27 -4.63 -29.30
N ALA A 322 -6.22 -4.59 -30.23
CA ALA A 322 -6.53 -3.40 -31.02
C ALA A 322 -6.99 -2.22 -30.15
N GLU A 323 -6.55 -1.01 -30.50
CA GLU A 323 -6.76 0.23 -29.75
C GLU A 323 -8.22 0.51 -29.41
N GLN A 324 -9.12 0.42 -30.39
CA GLN A 324 -10.56 0.62 -30.19
C GLN A 324 -11.17 -0.36 -29.19
N THR A 325 -10.69 -1.60 -29.14
CA THR A 325 -11.17 -2.61 -28.19
C THR A 325 -10.68 -2.27 -26.79
N VAL A 326 -9.42 -1.88 -26.65
CA VAL A 326 -8.83 -1.47 -25.37
C VAL A 326 -9.51 -0.21 -24.85
N GLU A 327 -9.61 0.84 -25.66
CA GLU A 327 -10.22 2.12 -25.28
C GLU A 327 -11.67 1.95 -24.83
N ARG A 328 -12.52 1.29 -25.63
CA ARG A 328 -13.92 1.04 -25.28
C ARG A 328 -14.06 0.26 -23.99
N PHE A 329 -13.21 -0.75 -23.79
CA PHE A 329 -13.21 -1.53 -22.57
C PHE A 329 -12.82 -0.66 -21.36
N LEU A 330 -11.73 0.10 -21.46
CA LEU A 330 -11.25 0.95 -20.37
C LEU A 330 -12.22 2.07 -20.02
N LEU A 331 -12.80 2.75 -21.00
CA LEU A 331 -13.83 3.77 -20.75
C LEU A 331 -15.08 3.19 -20.09
N SER A 332 -15.45 1.96 -20.43
CA SER A 332 -16.60 1.29 -19.82
C SER A 332 -16.33 0.84 -18.39
N GLN A 333 -15.14 0.33 -18.09
CA GLN A 333 -14.84 -0.31 -16.81
C GLN A 333 -14.14 0.64 -15.82
N TYR A 334 -13.38 1.61 -16.32
CA TYR A 334 -12.55 2.53 -15.54
C TYR A 334 -12.72 4.01 -15.97
N PRO A 335 -13.96 4.52 -16.09
CA PRO A 335 -14.22 5.84 -16.66
C PRO A 335 -13.48 6.99 -15.94
N HIS A 336 -13.19 6.83 -14.65
CA HIS A 336 -12.52 7.83 -13.82
C HIS A 336 -11.06 7.48 -13.47
N GLY A 337 -10.53 6.39 -14.02
CA GLY A 337 -9.20 5.90 -13.68
C GLY A 337 -9.10 5.30 -12.27
N ASN A 338 -7.88 5.26 -11.73
CA ASN A 338 -7.55 4.79 -10.39
C ASN A 338 -6.23 5.43 -9.93
N ILE A 339 -6.30 6.32 -8.94
CA ILE A 339 -5.15 7.01 -8.36
C ILE A 339 -4.76 6.46 -6.98
N ASP A 340 -5.69 5.85 -6.27
CA ASP A 340 -5.48 5.38 -4.89
C ASP A 340 -4.44 4.26 -4.85
N ASP A 341 -4.48 3.32 -5.79
CA ASP A 341 -3.54 2.20 -5.86
C ASP A 341 -2.12 2.67 -6.21
N PHE A 342 -1.99 3.78 -6.95
CA PHE A 342 -0.72 4.45 -7.20
C PHE A 342 -0.12 4.99 -5.90
N PHE A 343 -0.89 5.70 -5.08
CA PHE A 343 -0.38 6.28 -3.83
C PHE A 343 0.09 5.24 -2.82
N VAL A 344 -0.61 4.10 -2.73
CA VAL A 344 -0.16 2.99 -1.88
C VAL A 344 1.18 2.44 -2.39
N SER A 345 1.31 2.21 -3.70
CA SER A 345 2.56 1.77 -4.33
C SER A 345 3.70 2.75 -4.13
N TYR A 346 3.42 4.04 -4.29
CA TYR A 346 4.39 5.10 -4.12
C TYR A 346 4.97 5.16 -2.70
N ARG A 347 4.10 5.09 -1.68
CA ARG A 347 4.50 4.98 -0.27
C ARG A 347 5.38 3.77 -0.01
N GLU A 348 5.03 2.66 -0.65
CA GLU A 348 5.75 1.40 -0.54
C GLU A 348 7.17 1.50 -1.12
N PHE A 349 7.34 2.03 -2.34
CA PHE A 349 8.65 2.17 -2.98
C PHE A 349 9.64 2.99 -2.13
N ALA A 350 9.17 4.07 -1.49
CA ALA A 350 9.98 4.92 -0.62
C ALA A 350 10.58 4.18 0.60
N ASN A 351 9.95 3.07 1.00
CA ASN A 351 10.32 2.29 2.18
C ASN A 351 11.01 0.97 1.84
N MET A 352 11.41 0.74 0.57
CA MET A 352 11.94 -0.55 0.10
C MET A 352 13.46 -0.61 -0.10
N GLY A 353 14.17 0.48 0.22
CA GLY A 353 15.61 0.52 -0.05
C GLY A 353 15.91 0.56 -1.55
N ARG A 354 17.15 0.21 -1.92
CA ARG A 354 17.67 0.39 -3.29
C ARG A 354 17.03 -0.51 -4.36
N ALA A 355 16.36 -1.59 -3.98
CA ALA A 355 15.80 -2.55 -4.94
C ALA A 355 14.68 -1.97 -5.82
N PHE A 356 13.96 -0.95 -5.32
CA PHE A 356 12.85 -0.30 -6.03
C PHE A 356 13.08 1.21 -6.20
N ALA A 357 14.34 1.66 -6.13
CA ALA A 357 14.67 3.08 -6.26
C ALA A 357 14.22 3.62 -7.62
N ARG A 358 14.47 2.87 -8.70
CA ARG A 358 14.09 3.27 -10.05
C ARG A 358 12.57 3.40 -10.23
N GLU A 359 11.79 2.49 -9.64
CA GLU A 359 10.33 2.54 -9.63
C GLU A 359 9.83 3.76 -8.85
N PHE A 360 10.48 4.08 -7.72
CA PHE A 360 10.18 5.27 -6.93
C PHE A 360 10.40 6.56 -7.73
N GLU A 361 11.55 6.69 -8.41
CA GLU A 361 11.90 7.84 -9.25
C GLU A 361 10.90 8.03 -10.41
N LYS A 362 10.57 6.94 -11.12
CA LYS A 362 9.59 6.98 -12.21
C LYS A 362 8.20 7.38 -11.71
N ALA A 363 7.77 6.83 -10.58
CA ALA A 363 6.49 7.17 -9.99
C ALA A 363 6.44 8.65 -9.55
N THR A 364 7.52 9.20 -8.99
CA THR A 364 7.64 10.64 -8.71
C THR A 364 7.49 11.46 -9.98
N CYS A 365 8.19 11.08 -11.06
CA CYS A 365 8.07 11.75 -12.36
C CYS A 365 6.63 11.72 -12.90
N GLU A 366 5.94 10.57 -12.81
CA GLU A 366 4.55 10.45 -13.25
C GLU A 366 3.58 11.24 -12.38
N MET A 367 3.82 11.39 -11.09
CA MET A 367 3.02 12.27 -10.23
C MET A 367 3.09 13.74 -10.68
N PHE A 368 4.28 14.24 -11.03
CA PHE A 368 4.41 15.60 -11.59
C PHE A 368 3.73 15.77 -12.95
N ARG A 369 3.79 14.76 -13.81
CA ARG A 369 3.12 14.81 -15.13
C ARG A 369 1.61 14.72 -15.02
N LYS A 370 1.11 13.74 -14.28
CA LYS A 370 -0.30 13.33 -14.34
C LYS A 370 -1.16 14.03 -13.29
N ILE A 371 -0.61 14.34 -12.11
CA ILE A 371 -1.36 15.02 -11.04
C ILE A 371 -1.10 16.52 -11.11
N PHE A 372 0.17 16.93 -10.99
CA PHE A 372 0.52 18.35 -10.95
C PHE A 372 0.43 19.05 -12.32
N LYS A 373 0.34 18.28 -13.42
CA LYS A 373 0.27 18.79 -14.81
C LYS A 373 1.49 19.63 -15.21
N MET A 374 2.65 19.29 -14.65
CA MET A 374 3.94 19.88 -15.01
C MET A 374 4.63 19.04 -16.08
N ARG A 375 5.56 19.65 -16.82
CA ARG A 375 6.53 18.86 -17.57
C ARG A 375 7.53 18.28 -16.57
N ALA A 376 7.74 16.98 -16.62
CA ALA A 376 8.75 16.31 -15.80
C ALA A 376 9.50 15.25 -16.60
N GLU A 377 10.76 15.01 -16.25
CA GLU A 377 11.65 14.08 -16.95
C GLU A 377 12.43 13.24 -15.92
N HIS A 378 12.41 11.91 -16.09
CA HIS A 378 13.24 10.98 -15.31
C HIS A 378 14.65 10.99 -15.89
N VAL A 379 15.51 11.87 -15.35
CA VAL A 379 16.85 12.11 -15.86
C VAL A 379 17.92 11.26 -15.16
N GLY A 380 17.60 10.67 -14.00
CA GLY A 380 18.48 9.77 -13.24
C GLY A 380 19.28 8.73 -14.05
N PRO A 381 18.70 8.07 -15.09
CA PRO A 381 19.43 7.11 -15.92
C PRO A 381 20.62 7.68 -16.71
N ILE A 382 20.73 9.00 -16.87
CA ILE A 382 21.86 9.66 -17.54
C ILE A 382 23.16 9.52 -16.71
N GLY A 383 23.03 9.42 -15.38
CA GLY A 383 24.14 9.35 -14.45
C GLY A 383 24.72 10.73 -14.12
N ASN A 384 25.13 10.93 -12.86
CA ASN A 384 25.55 12.23 -12.33
C ASN A 384 24.50 13.35 -12.55
N THR A 385 23.23 12.97 -12.54
CA THR A 385 22.06 13.85 -12.62
C THR A 385 21.16 13.61 -11.41
N PRO A 386 20.30 14.56 -11.04
CA PRO A 386 19.18 14.27 -10.13
C PRO A 386 18.29 13.16 -10.72
N ASP A 387 17.36 12.66 -9.92
CA ASP A 387 16.44 11.62 -10.38
C ASP A 387 15.37 12.20 -11.31
N VAL A 388 14.77 13.32 -10.93
CA VAL A 388 13.70 13.96 -11.68
C VAL A 388 13.98 15.45 -11.88
N LEU A 389 13.81 15.92 -13.12
CA LEU A 389 13.74 17.33 -13.47
C LEU A 389 12.29 17.72 -13.71
N ILE A 390 11.83 18.82 -13.11
CA ILE A 390 10.48 19.38 -13.34
C ILE A 390 10.57 20.78 -13.94
N LEU A 391 9.61 21.13 -14.79
CA LEU A 391 9.52 22.42 -15.46
C LEU A 391 8.09 22.95 -15.38
N SER A 392 7.96 24.19 -14.92
CA SER A 392 6.74 24.98 -15.00
C SER A 392 6.97 26.15 -15.93
N GLU A 393 6.47 26.02 -17.17
CA GLU A 393 6.50 27.13 -18.12
C GLU A 393 5.54 28.26 -17.67
N SER A 394 4.41 27.92 -17.05
CA SER A 394 3.41 28.88 -16.58
C SER A 394 3.89 29.78 -15.44
N GLU A 395 4.74 29.26 -14.54
CA GLU A 395 5.31 30.02 -13.41
C GLU A 395 6.80 30.32 -13.59
N ASN A 396 7.35 30.06 -14.78
CA ASN A 396 8.72 30.34 -15.17
C ASN A 396 9.77 29.82 -14.19
N PHE A 397 9.76 28.51 -13.89
CA PHE A 397 10.80 27.88 -13.07
C PHE A 397 11.04 26.41 -13.43
N CYS A 398 12.19 25.89 -13.01
CA CYS A 398 12.44 24.46 -12.92
C CYS A 398 12.88 24.06 -11.50
N GLY A 399 12.78 22.77 -11.22
CA GLY A 399 13.21 22.18 -9.95
C GLY A 399 13.88 20.83 -10.19
N ILE A 400 14.83 20.47 -9.33
CA ILE A 400 15.51 19.18 -9.36
C ILE A 400 15.14 18.37 -8.12
N ILE A 401 14.92 17.08 -8.31
CA ILE A 401 14.40 16.20 -7.26
C ILE A 401 15.25 14.93 -7.21
N ASP A 402 15.59 14.53 -5.99
CA ASP A 402 16.39 13.36 -5.70
C ASP A 402 15.62 12.45 -4.73
N ASN A 403 15.22 11.28 -5.21
CA ASN A 403 14.47 10.28 -4.50
C ASN A 403 15.40 9.41 -3.63
N LYS A 404 14.95 9.11 -2.41
CA LYS A 404 15.75 8.37 -1.43
C LYS A 404 14.91 7.32 -0.71
N ALA A 405 15.00 6.09 -1.21
CA ALA A 405 14.37 4.94 -0.59
C ALA A 405 15.20 4.41 0.59
N TYR A 406 14.78 4.69 1.83
CA TYR A 406 15.49 4.30 3.07
C TYR A 406 14.53 3.80 4.14
N HIS A 407 14.87 2.69 4.80
CA HIS A 407 14.03 2.08 5.83
C HIS A 407 14.03 2.80 7.19
N LYS A 408 15.06 3.58 7.51
CA LYS A 408 15.31 4.12 8.88
C LYS A 408 15.57 5.63 8.90
N GLY A 409 14.81 6.36 8.09
CA GLY A 409 15.00 7.78 7.91
C GLY A 409 16.24 8.12 7.10
N TYR A 410 16.07 9.01 6.13
CA TYR A 410 17.13 9.52 5.29
C TYR A 410 17.84 10.71 5.96
N SER A 411 19.14 10.82 5.75
CA SER A 411 19.93 12.01 6.04
C SER A 411 20.85 12.25 4.87
N ILE A 412 21.10 13.52 4.56
CA ILE A 412 21.95 13.92 3.46
C ILE A 412 23.39 13.58 3.87
N SER A 413 23.97 12.54 3.28
CA SER A 413 25.37 12.20 3.53
C SER A 413 26.30 13.26 2.94
N GLY A 414 27.56 13.30 3.38
CA GLY A 414 28.55 14.22 2.80
C GLY A 414 28.69 14.05 1.28
N ASP A 415 28.63 12.81 0.79
CA ASP A 415 28.66 12.53 -0.64
C ASP A 415 27.41 13.05 -1.37
N HIS A 416 26.22 12.85 -0.82
CA HIS A 416 24.99 13.36 -1.44
C HIS A 416 24.94 14.89 -1.43
N LYS A 417 25.41 15.51 -0.34
CA LYS A 417 25.56 16.98 -0.24
C LYS A 417 26.47 17.47 -1.37
N ARG A 418 27.69 16.94 -1.45
CA ARG A 418 28.68 17.30 -2.46
C ARG A 418 28.15 17.13 -3.88
N VAL A 419 27.46 16.02 -4.17
CA VAL A 419 26.87 15.77 -5.48
C VAL A 419 25.78 16.80 -5.79
N MET A 420 24.92 17.15 -4.83
CA MET A 420 23.90 18.18 -5.04
C MET A 420 24.53 19.56 -5.34
N GLU A 421 25.54 19.95 -4.56
CA GLU A 421 26.21 21.26 -4.63
C GLU A 421 27.10 21.42 -5.87
N ASP A 422 27.95 20.43 -6.12
CA ASP A 422 29.02 20.55 -7.12
C ASP A 422 28.60 20.02 -8.50
N VAL A 423 27.55 19.19 -8.56
CA VAL A 423 27.14 18.50 -9.78
C VAL A 423 25.71 18.85 -10.16
N TYR A 424 24.74 18.60 -9.28
CA TYR A 424 23.33 18.69 -9.66
C TYR A 424 22.87 20.12 -9.93
N ILE A 425 23.06 21.00 -8.94
CA ILE A 425 22.66 22.40 -9.02
C ILE A 425 23.41 23.14 -10.14
N PRO A 426 24.74 23.05 -10.31
CA PRO A 426 25.45 23.81 -11.33
C PRO A 426 25.09 23.39 -12.76
N ASN A 427 24.79 22.10 -12.99
CA ASN A 427 24.56 21.56 -14.34
C ASN A 427 23.08 21.41 -14.72
N TYR A 428 22.15 21.96 -13.91
CA TYR A 428 20.70 21.74 -14.07
C TYR A 428 20.14 22.02 -15.48
N GLN A 429 20.70 23.01 -16.17
CA GLN A 429 20.25 23.40 -17.51
C GLN A 429 20.52 22.31 -18.54
N ALA A 430 21.56 21.48 -18.34
CA ALA A 430 21.96 20.45 -19.28
C ALA A 430 21.03 19.23 -19.28
N TYR A 431 20.37 18.92 -18.15
CA TYR A 431 19.58 17.69 -18.02
C TYR A 431 18.37 17.62 -18.95
N GLY A 432 17.73 18.77 -19.19
CA GLY A 432 16.55 18.89 -20.08
C GLY A 432 16.69 20.00 -21.13
N SER A 433 17.91 20.52 -21.33
CA SER A 433 18.17 21.68 -22.20
C SER A 433 17.26 22.88 -21.92
N THR A 434 17.05 23.19 -20.63
CA THR A 434 16.11 24.23 -20.17
C THR A 434 16.79 25.58 -19.98
N LYS A 435 16.03 26.66 -20.22
CA LYS A 435 16.44 28.04 -19.91
C LYS A 435 15.70 28.62 -18.69
N LEU A 436 14.77 27.86 -18.11
CA LEU A 436 14.02 28.29 -16.93
C LEU A 436 14.97 28.38 -15.73
N PRO A 437 14.81 29.35 -14.82
CA PRO A 437 15.65 29.45 -13.63
C PRO A 437 15.36 28.28 -12.67
N LEU A 438 16.42 27.77 -12.03
CA LEU A 438 16.28 26.79 -10.95
C LEU A 438 15.70 27.48 -9.71
N ALA A 439 14.49 27.09 -9.31
CA ALA A 439 13.85 27.64 -8.11
C ALA A 439 14.23 26.86 -6.85
N PHE A 440 14.34 25.54 -6.95
CA PHE A 440 14.63 24.69 -5.80
C PHE A 440 15.32 23.38 -6.16
N PHE A 441 15.95 22.78 -5.14
CA PHE A 441 16.28 21.34 -5.10
C PHE A 441 15.46 20.64 -4.01
N ALA A 442 15.17 19.34 -4.18
CA ALA A 442 14.39 18.62 -3.17
C ALA A 442 14.87 17.18 -2.99
N TYR A 443 14.80 16.70 -1.75
CA TYR A 443 14.89 15.28 -1.44
C TYR A 443 13.51 14.73 -1.11
N ILE A 444 13.12 13.61 -1.72
CA ILE A 444 11.85 12.92 -1.40
C ILE A 444 12.15 11.54 -0.83
N ALA A 445 11.69 11.28 0.39
CA ALA A 445 11.98 10.05 1.12
C ALA A 445 10.81 9.62 2.00
N GLY A 446 10.80 8.35 2.43
CA GLY A 446 9.78 7.85 3.37
C GLY A 446 9.76 8.61 4.71
N SER A 447 10.94 8.97 5.23
CA SER A 447 11.11 9.82 6.42
C SER A 447 12.53 10.39 6.46
N PHE A 448 12.76 11.40 7.30
CA PHE A 448 14.08 12.02 7.48
C PHE A 448 14.58 11.93 8.92
N LYS A 449 15.90 12.07 9.09
CA LYS A 449 16.55 12.19 10.41
C LYS A 449 16.54 13.66 10.85
N LYS A 450 16.64 13.87 12.17
CA LYS A 450 16.64 15.21 12.81
C LYS A 450 17.69 16.20 12.25
N THR A 451 18.75 15.71 11.63
CA THR A 451 19.83 16.51 11.03
C THR A 451 19.48 17.11 9.67
N VAL A 452 18.38 16.70 9.03
CA VAL A 452 18.08 17.10 7.65
C VAL A 452 17.93 18.60 7.48
N ASN A 453 17.31 19.29 8.45
CA ASN A 453 17.08 20.74 8.36
C ASN A 453 18.38 21.53 8.32
N SER A 454 19.34 21.22 9.20
CA SER A 454 20.64 21.90 9.20
C SER A 454 21.43 21.61 7.91
N GLN A 455 21.29 20.40 7.36
CA GLN A 455 21.94 20.01 6.10
C GLN A 455 21.36 20.75 4.88
N LEU A 456 20.04 20.96 4.85
CA LEU A 456 19.38 21.74 3.79
C LEU A 456 19.77 23.23 3.86
N GLN A 457 19.82 23.80 5.06
CA GLN A 457 20.28 25.17 5.28
C GLN A 457 21.73 25.36 4.85
N GLU A 458 22.58 24.37 5.08
CA GLU A 458 23.98 24.38 4.63
C GLU A 458 24.07 24.46 3.10
N ILE A 459 23.38 23.56 2.37
CA ILE A 459 23.36 23.58 0.90
C ILE A 459 22.77 24.90 0.37
N THR A 460 21.71 25.40 1.00
CA THR A 460 21.08 26.65 0.60
C THR A 460 22.03 27.84 0.75
N ARG A 461 22.78 27.87 1.85
CA ARG A 461 23.79 28.91 2.09
C ARG A 461 24.95 28.81 1.11
N ASP A 462 25.41 27.60 0.81
CA ASP A 462 26.59 27.35 -0.02
C ASP A 462 26.28 27.59 -1.52
N THR A 463 25.04 27.37 -1.96
CA THR A 463 24.64 27.46 -3.38
C THR A 463 23.73 28.65 -3.72
N GLY A 464 23.06 29.24 -2.73
CA GLY A 464 22.04 30.27 -2.93
C GLY A 464 20.69 29.76 -3.47
N ILE A 465 20.54 28.44 -3.69
CA ILE A 465 19.31 27.82 -4.16
C ILE A 465 18.55 27.22 -2.97
N SER A 466 17.27 27.55 -2.84
CA SER A 466 16.44 26.98 -1.78
C SER A 466 16.26 25.47 -1.97
N GLY A 467 16.06 24.74 -0.88
CA GLY A 467 15.67 23.34 -1.01
C GLY A 467 14.90 22.78 0.16
N SER A 468 14.35 21.59 -0.02
CA SER A 468 13.47 20.98 0.98
C SER A 468 13.65 19.48 1.10
N ALA A 469 13.17 18.95 2.22
CA ALA A 469 12.95 17.54 2.42
C ALA A 469 11.45 17.29 2.45
N MET A 470 10.95 16.45 1.55
CA MET A 470 9.53 16.16 1.40
C MET A 470 9.25 14.71 1.84
N PRO A 471 8.62 14.50 3.01
CA PRO A 471 8.18 13.17 3.42
C PRO A 471 7.11 12.66 2.47
N VAL A 472 7.17 11.38 2.09
CA VAL A 472 6.25 10.80 1.10
C VAL A 472 4.79 10.86 1.54
N ASP A 473 4.50 10.67 2.82
CA ASP A 473 3.13 10.78 3.33
C ASP A 473 2.57 12.20 3.17
N VAL A 474 3.40 13.22 3.46
CA VAL A 474 3.05 14.64 3.24
C VAL A 474 2.87 14.92 1.75
N PHE A 475 3.73 14.35 0.90
CA PHE A 475 3.65 14.55 -0.54
C PHE A 475 2.40 13.93 -1.17
N ILE A 476 2.00 12.75 -0.72
CA ILE A 476 0.75 12.10 -1.13
C ILE A 476 -0.44 12.99 -0.75
N ASN A 477 -0.47 13.52 0.47
CA ASN A 477 -1.53 14.42 0.91
C ASN A 477 -1.60 15.66 0.01
N PHE A 478 -0.46 16.30 -0.25
CA PHE A 478 -0.38 17.42 -1.16
C PHE A 478 -0.86 17.09 -2.58
N ALA A 479 -0.51 15.92 -3.12
CA ALA A 479 -0.96 15.48 -4.44
C ALA A 479 -2.48 15.23 -4.47
N GLN A 480 -3.05 14.69 -3.39
CA GLN A 480 -4.50 14.51 -3.24
C GLN A 480 -5.22 15.86 -3.18
N ASP A 481 -4.70 16.82 -2.43
CA ASP A 481 -5.28 18.16 -2.33
C ASP A 481 -5.18 18.92 -3.66
N TYR A 482 -4.05 18.82 -4.34
CA TYR A 482 -3.85 19.41 -5.68
C TYR A 482 -4.84 18.84 -6.70
N ALA A 483 -5.09 17.53 -6.67
CA ALA A 483 -6.06 16.89 -7.56
C ALA A 483 -7.49 17.42 -7.35
N ASN A 484 -7.81 17.93 -6.15
CA ASN A 484 -9.09 18.55 -5.82
C ASN A 484 -9.17 20.04 -6.21
N GLY A 485 -8.10 20.63 -6.77
CA GLY A 485 -8.12 21.95 -7.41
C GLY A 485 -7.77 23.15 -6.51
N SER A 486 -7.23 22.94 -5.31
CA SER A 486 -6.88 24.01 -4.37
C SER A 486 -5.51 24.67 -4.60
N CYS A 487 -4.67 24.10 -5.48
CA CYS A 487 -3.25 24.42 -5.57
C CYS A 487 -2.79 24.74 -7.00
N THR A 488 -1.66 25.43 -7.13
CA THR A 488 -1.04 25.81 -8.42
C THR A 488 0.43 25.44 -8.47
N HIS A 489 1.08 25.57 -9.62
CA HIS A 489 2.54 25.42 -9.72
C HIS A 489 3.31 26.40 -8.81
N ARG A 490 2.71 27.55 -8.45
CA ARG A 490 3.30 28.48 -7.48
C ARG A 490 3.33 27.88 -6.08
N THR A 491 2.25 27.23 -5.66
CA THR A 491 2.18 26.49 -4.39
C THR A 491 3.31 25.44 -4.31
N ILE A 492 3.57 24.73 -5.41
CA ILE A 492 4.69 23.77 -5.50
C ILE A 492 6.02 24.51 -5.28
N LYS A 493 6.26 25.60 -6.02
CA LYS A 493 7.49 26.39 -5.87
C LYS A 493 7.72 26.84 -4.43
N ASP A 494 6.70 27.40 -3.79
CA ASP A 494 6.79 27.96 -2.43
C ASP A 494 7.06 26.85 -1.40
N LEU A 495 6.31 25.75 -1.48
CA LEU A 495 6.42 24.62 -0.56
C LEU A 495 7.81 23.94 -0.65
N PHE A 496 8.32 23.76 -1.87
CA PHE A 496 9.63 23.15 -2.07
C PHE A 496 10.81 24.11 -1.81
N SER A 497 10.55 25.39 -1.55
CA SER A 497 11.58 26.41 -1.27
C SER A 497 11.73 26.75 0.22
N LEU A 498 11.17 25.94 1.13
CA LEU A 498 11.10 26.23 2.58
C LEU A 498 12.42 26.12 3.36
N ASN A 499 13.49 25.55 2.80
CA ASN A 499 14.80 25.39 3.46
C ASN A 499 14.76 24.49 4.72
N ARG A 500 13.81 23.55 4.74
CA ARG A 500 13.62 22.55 5.81
C ARG A 500 12.80 21.36 5.33
N GLU A 501 12.61 20.39 6.22
CA GLU A 501 11.60 19.35 6.11
C GLU A 501 10.19 19.96 6.12
N ILE A 502 9.39 19.56 5.13
CA ILE A 502 8.01 19.98 4.94
C ILE A 502 7.10 19.13 5.83
N SER A 503 6.20 19.79 6.55
CA SER A 503 5.21 19.15 7.42
C SER A 503 3.79 19.35 6.91
N LEU A 504 2.84 18.58 7.44
CA LEU A 504 1.41 18.70 7.10
C LEU A 504 0.86 20.11 7.33
N SER A 505 1.38 20.85 8.32
CA SER A 505 0.99 22.23 8.60
C SER A 505 1.40 23.24 7.52
N ASP A 506 2.28 22.85 6.60
CA ASP A 506 2.73 23.68 5.50
C ASP A 506 1.86 23.53 4.25
N LEU A 507 1.01 22.50 4.24
CA LEU A 507 0.07 22.28 3.15
C LEU A 507 -1.06 23.33 3.24
N PRO A 508 -1.52 23.87 2.09
CA PRO A 508 -2.46 24.98 2.02
C PRO A 508 -3.90 24.63 2.39
#